data_AF-A0AAE3DQT1-F1
#
_entry.id   AF-A0AAE3DQT1-F1
#
_cell.length_a   1.000
_cell.length_b   1.000
_cell.length_c   1.000
_cell.angle_alpha   90.00
_cell.angle_beta   90.00
_cell.angle_gamma   90.00
#
_symmetry.space_group_name_H-M   'P 1'
#
loop_
_entity.id
_entity.type
_entity.pdbx_description
1 polymer ?
#
loop_
_entity_poly.entity_id
_entity_poly.type
_entity_poly.pdbx_seq_one_letter_code
_entity_poly.pdbx_strand_id
1 'polypeptide(L)'
;MHLLKDENGNIIPHGAEHTHEHSHEDGHTHTHPHTHEHGHEDDHHHDHEHGCEGSCDTGCSGCSGAAQDPKAQLTALLGYMLNHNESHARELDEMAGKIAEAGMPEAAEQIRKGVAEFQKGNLYLSLALSMVKEDK
;
A
#
# COMPACT_ATOMS: atom_id res chain seq x y z
N MET A 1 -1.08 -10.44 15.61
CA MET A 1 -1.41 -11.89 15.62
C MET A 1 -2.93 -12.04 15.59
N HIS A 2 -3.53 -12.08 14.39
CA HIS A 2 -4.96 -12.41 14.25
C HIS A 2 -5.09 -13.93 14.25
N LEU A 3 -5.68 -14.50 15.29
CA LEU A 3 -5.88 -15.94 15.43
C LEU A 3 -7.17 -16.33 14.70
N LEU A 4 -7.05 -16.85 13.48
CA LEU A 4 -8.17 -17.42 12.73
C LEU A 4 -8.47 -18.82 13.25
N LYS A 5 -9.73 -19.06 13.61
CA LYS A 5 -10.23 -20.34 14.11
C LYS A 5 -11.20 -20.93 13.09
N ASP A 6 -11.15 -22.25 12.91
CA ASP A 6 -12.15 -22.96 12.13
C ASP A 6 -13.50 -23.07 12.85
N GLU A 7 -14.50 -23.60 12.16
CA GLU A 7 -15.87 -23.82 12.64
C GLU A 7 -15.96 -24.76 13.87
N ASN A 8 -14.87 -25.46 14.21
CA ASN A 8 -14.76 -26.33 15.38
C ASN A 8 -13.92 -25.70 16.50
N GLY A 9 -13.47 -24.45 16.33
CA GLY A 9 -12.69 -23.71 17.32
C GLY A 9 -11.20 -24.04 17.35
N ASN A 10 -10.70 -24.83 16.41
CA ASN A 10 -9.27 -25.11 16.28
C ASN A 10 -8.57 -23.97 15.55
N ILE A 11 -7.35 -23.67 15.99
CA ILE A 11 -6.51 -22.63 15.39
C ILE A 11 -6.02 -23.18 14.05
N ILE A 12 -6.36 -22.51 12.95
CA ILE A 12 -5.82 -22.85 11.63
C ILE A 12 -4.41 -22.24 11.55
N PRO A 13 -3.34 -23.05 11.48
CA PRO A 13 -2.00 -22.52 11.24
C PRO A 13 -1.95 -22.06 9.77
N HIS A 14 -2.05 -20.76 9.54
CA HIS A 14 -1.64 -20.16 8.28
C HIS A 14 -0.17 -19.76 8.41
N GLY A 15 0.67 -20.31 7.53
CA GLY A 15 2.12 -20.29 7.65
C GLY A 15 2.69 -21.68 7.40
N ALA A 16 2.51 -22.20 6.18
CA ALA A 16 3.17 -23.43 5.79
C ALA A 16 4.66 -23.14 5.61
N GLU A 17 5.47 -23.46 6.63
CA GLU A 17 6.90 -23.65 6.45
C GLU A 17 7.09 -24.71 5.36
N HIS A 18 7.74 -24.31 4.28
CA HIS A 18 8.15 -25.23 3.24
C HIS A 18 9.66 -25.02 3.03
N THR A 19 10.38 -26.13 2.92
CA THR A 19 11.83 -26.13 2.72
C THR A 19 12.12 -26.35 1.25
N HIS A 20 12.94 -25.50 0.63
CA HIS A 20 13.45 -25.71 -0.72
C HIS A 20 14.85 -26.31 -0.67
N GLU A 21 15.17 -27.18 -1.62
CA GLU A 21 16.49 -27.77 -1.78
C GLU A 21 17.33 -26.90 -2.71
N HIS A 22 18.45 -26.38 -2.20
CA HIS A 22 19.38 -25.58 -3.01
C HIS A 22 20.66 -26.36 -3.26
N SER A 23 21.04 -26.47 -4.53
CA SER A 23 22.32 -27.03 -4.98
C SER A 23 23.25 -25.90 -5.39
N HIS A 24 24.41 -25.78 -4.74
CA HIS A 24 25.46 -24.86 -5.17
C HIS A 24 26.31 -25.48 -6.27
N GLU A 25 26.99 -24.63 -7.04
CA GLU A 25 27.85 -25.02 -8.17
C GLU A 25 28.98 -26.00 -7.76
N ASP A 26 29.35 -26.02 -6.48
CA ASP A 26 30.31 -26.95 -5.88
C ASP A 26 29.71 -28.32 -5.48
N GLY A 27 28.45 -28.60 -5.84
CA GLY A 27 27.79 -29.89 -5.61
C GLY A 27 27.30 -30.12 -4.17
N HIS A 28 27.38 -29.11 -3.31
CA HIS A 28 26.85 -29.18 -1.95
C HIS A 28 25.39 -28.73 -1.90
N THR A 29 24.54 -29.58 -1.32
CA THR A 29 23.10 -29.35 -1.16
C THR A 29 22.75 -29.12 0.30
N HIS A 30 21.90 -28.13 0.58
CA HIS A 30 21.36 -27.94 1.93
C HIS A 30 19.91 -27.44 1.90
N THR A 31 19.22 -27.61 3.03
CA THR A 31 17.82 -27.22 3.25
C THR A 31 17.73 -26.45 4.56
N HIS A 32 17.11 -25.27 4.56
CA HIS A 32 16.77 -24.55 5.78
C HIS A 32 15.28 -24.13 5.78
N PRO A 33 14.64 -24.06 6.95
CA PRO A 33 13.28 -23.55 7.07
C PRO A 33 13.28 -22.03 6.85
N HIS A 34 12.35 -21.57 6.00
CA HIS A 34 12.07 -20.15 5.85
C HIS A 34 10.71 -19.86 6.48
N THR A 35 10.71 -19.00 7.49
CA THR A 35 9.50 -18.31 7.92
C THR A 35 9.28 -17.14 6.95
N HIS A 36 8.18 -17.16 6.19
CA HIS A 36 7.77 -15.95 5.47
C HIS A 36 7.30 -14.95 6.52
N GLU A 37 8.15 -13.98 6.86
CA GLU A 37 7.63 -12.71 7.33
C GLU A 37 6.79 -12.18 6.15
N HIS A 38 5.51 -11.89 6.37
CA HIS A 38 4.79 -11.05 5.42
C HIS A 38 5.37 -9.64 5.54
N GLY A 39 6.58 -9.47 5.02
CA GLY A 39 7.07 -8.18 4.58
C GLY A 39 6.05 -7.68 3.57
N HIS A 40 5.41 -6.57 3.89
CA HIS A 40 4.79 -5.76 2.87
C HIS A 40 5.90 -5.30 1.93
N GLU A 41 6.08 -6.01 0.83
CA GLU A 41 7.00 -5.63 -0.24
C GLU A 41 6.34 -5.90 -1.59
N ASP A 42 5.17 -5.29 -1.79
CA ASP A 42 5.05 -4.52 -3.02
C ASP A 42 6.04 -3.37 -2.87
N ASP A 43 7.13 -3.52 -3.62
CA ASP A 43 8.17 -2.55 -3.86
C ASP A 43 7.57 -1.20 -4.24
N HIS A 44 7.36 -0.36 -3.22
CA HIS A 44 7.30 1.08 -3.37
C HIS A 44 8.52 1.65 -2.66
N HIS A 45 9.69 1.31 -3.20
CA HIS A 45 10.86 2.16 -3.06
C HIS A 45 10.53 3.56 -3.57
N HIS A 46 10.08 4.44 -2.69
CA HIS A 46 10.20 5.87 -2.92
C HIS A 46 11.63 6.25 -2.60
N ASP A 47 12.53 5.99 -3.56
CA ASP A 47 13.70 6.84 -3.65
C ASP A 47 13.17 8.25 -3.93
N HIS A 48 13.13 9.07 -2.89
CA HIS A 48 13.20 10.50 -3.13
C HIS A 48 14.65 10.78 -3.52
N GLU A 49 14.99 10.37 -4.75
CA GLU A 49 16.10 10.96 -5.49
C GLU A 49 15.70 12.42 -5.72
N HIS A 50 15.96 13.24 -4.71
CA HIS A 50 16.33 14.60 -4.94
C HIS A 50 17.59 14.50 -5.78
N GLY A 51 17.41 14.61 -7.11
CA GLY A 51 18.47 14.80 -8.08
C GLY A 51 19.28 16.04 -7.71
N CYS A 52 20.17 15.84 -6.75
CA CYS A 52 21.23 16.73 -6.33
C CYS A 52 22.55 15.98 -6.54
N GLU A 53 22.67 15.27 -7.65
CA GLU A 53 23.96 14.83 -8.18
C GLU A 53 24.66 16.04 -8.78
N GLY A 54 25.24 16.87 -7.92
CA GLY A 54 26.02 18.03 -8.34
C GLY A 54 26.17 19.09 -7.26
N SER A 55 27.22 18.95 -6.45
CA SER A 55 27.92 20.06 -5.78
C SER A 55 27.03 21.05 -5.02
N CYS A 56 26.77 20.77 -3.74
CA CYS A 56 26.30 21.77 -2.78
C CYS A 56 27.44 22.72 -2.37
N ASP A 57 28.02 23.41 -3.34
CA ASP A 57 28.86 24.58 -3.13
C ASP A 57 28.39 25.62 -4.14
N THR A 58 28.00 26.79 -3.62
CA THR A 58 27.44 27.94 -4.36
C THR A 58 25.96 27.83 -4.78
N GLY A 59 25.08 28.27 -3.88
CA GLY A 59 23.95 29.12 -4.28
C GLY A 59 22.68 28.47 -4.83
N CYS A 60 22.21 27.35 -4.26
CA CYS A 60 20.83 26.91 -4.53
C CYS A 60 19.83 27.69 -3.65
N SER A 61 19.42 28.88 -4.10
CA SER A 61 18.23 29.58 -3.61
C SER A 61 16.90 28.89 -3.97
N GLY A 62 16.94 27.65 -4.49
CA GLY A 62 15.79 26.87 -4.94
C GLY A 62 15.27 25.81 -3.96
N CYS A 63 16.04 25.43 -2.95
CA CYS A 63 15.64 24.41 -1.95
C CYS A 63 15.22 25.01 -0.60
N SER A 64 15.01 26.32 -0.52
CA SER A 64 14.67 27.03 0.72
C SER A 64 13.25 27.63 0.70
N GLY A 65 12.28 26.98 0.03
CA GLY A 65 10.93 27.52 -0.10
C GLY A 65 9.79 26.52 0.13
N ALA A 66 9.95 25.26 -0.29
CA ALA A 66 8.84 24.30 -0.24
C ALA A 66 8.64 23.63 1.15
N ALA A 67 9.64 23.69 2.02
CA ALA A 67 9.61 23.05 3.34
C ALA A 67 9.09 23.95 4.47
N GLN A 68 8.63 25.19 4.19
CA GLN A 68 8.23 26.14 5.23
C GLN A 68 6.75 26.53 5.23
N ASP A 69 5.97 26.16 4.22
CA ASP A 69 4.53 26.42 4.22
C ASP A 69 3.77 25.16 4.72
N PRO A 70 3.20 25.18 5.95
CA PRO A 70 2.40 24.07 6.46
C PRO A 70 1.24 23.72 5.53
N LYS A 71 0.73 24.71 4.80
CA LYS A 71 -0.39 24.51 3.87
C LYS A 71 0.03 23.74 2.62
N ALA A 72 1.19 24.01 2.06
CA ALA A 72 1.74 23.24 0.95
C ALA A 72 1.96 21.77 1.35
N GLN A 73 2.47 21.52 2.56
CA GLN A 73 2.63 20.16 3.09
C GLN A 73 1.29 19.44 3.26
N LEU A 74 0.30 20.09 3.86
CA LEU A 74 -1.05 19.54 4.01
C LEU A 74 -1.73 19.26 2.67
N THR A 75 -1.53 20.14 1.68
CA THR A 75 -2.05 19.96 0.31
C THR A 75 -1.44 18.73 -0.36
N ALA A 76 -0.11 18.57 -0.25
CA ALA A 76 0.60 17.41 -0.80
C ALA A 76 0.14 16.12 -0.13
N LEU A 77 0.05 16.11 1.20
CA LEU A 77 -0.40 14.94 1.96
C LEU A 77 -1.85 14.56 1.62
N LEU A 78 -2.76 15.53 1.56
CA LEU A 78 -4.16 15.28 1.20
C LEU A 78 -4.29 14.75 -0.23
N GLY A 79 -3.50 15.28 -1.17
CA GLY A 79 -3.43 14.77 -2.54
C GLY A 79 -2.95 13.32 -2.61
N TYR A 80 -1.92 12.98 -1.83
CA TYR A 80 -1.43 11.61 -1.71
C TYR A 80 -2.49 10.66 -1.12
N MET A 81 -3.14 11.05 -0.02
CA MET A 81 -4.20 10.24 0.61
C MET A 81 -5.38 9.97 -0.33
N LEU A 82 -5.79 10.98 -1.11
CA LEU A 82 -6.84 10.83 -2.11
C LEU A 82 -6.46 9.78 -3.17
N ASN A 83 -5.28 9.94 -3.80
CA ASN A 83 -4.79 9.01 -4.81
C ASN A 83 -4.65 7.58 -4.26
N HIS A 84 -4.15 7.46 -3.02
CA HIS A 84 -4.00 6.17 -2.35
C HIS A 84 -5.36 5.49 -2.13
N ASN A 85 -6.36 6.23 -1.64
CA ASN A 85 -7.71 5.70 -1.44
C ASN A 85 -8.37 5.29 -2.77
N GLU A 86 -8.09 5.99 -3.87
CA GLU A 86 -8.57 5.60 -5.21
C GLU A 86 -7.98 4.27 -5.67
N SER A 87 -6.68 4.03 -5.43
CA SER A 87 -6.06 2.72 -5.72
C SER A 87 -6.66 1.61 -4.86
N HIS A 88 -6.82 1.85 -3.55
CA HIS A 88 -7.46 0.88 -2.64
C HIS A 88 -8.86 0.51 -3.09
N ALA A 89 -9.67 1.49 -3.48
CA ALA A 89 -11.02 1.24 -3.97
C ALA A 89 -11.02 0.33 -5.22
N ARG A 90 -10.06 0.50 -6.12
CA ARG A 90 -9.88 -0.35 -7.32
C ARG A 90 -9.44 -1.77 -6.94
N GLU A 91 -8.43 -1.90 -6.09
CA GLU A 91 -7.91 -3.20 -5.66
C GLU A 91 -8.98 -4.02 -4.91
N LEU A 92 -9.81 -3.35 -4.09
CA LEU A 92 -10.94 -3.98 -3.42
C LEU A 92 -12.02 -4.43 -4.41
N ASP A 93 -12.30 -3.67 -5.49
CA ASP A 93 -13.25 -4.11 -6.51
C ASP A 93 -12.74 -5.32 -7.31
N GLU A 94 -11.45 -5.33 -7.63
CA GLU A 94 -10.77 -6.49 -8.25
C GLU A 94 -10.86 -7.73 -7.33
N MET A 95 -10.62 -7.55 -6.03
CA MET A 95 -10.78 -8.62 -5.03
C MET A 95 -12.23 -9.10 -4.93
N ALA A 96 -13.21 -8.18 -4.97
CA ALA A 96 -14.63 -8.53 -4.99
C ALA A 96 -14.98 -9.40 -6.22
N GLY A 97 -14.35 -9.15 -7.38
CA GLY A 97 -14.45 -10.01 -8.55
C GLY A 97 -14.01 -11.44 -8.27
N LYS A 98 -12.78 -11.60 -7.75
CA LYS A 98 -12.22 -12.93 -7.41
C LYS A 98 -13.06 -13.67 -6.36
N ILE A 99 -13.59 -12.95 -5.38
CA ILE A 99 -14.46 -13.50 -4.32
C ILE A 99 -15.80 -13.98 -4.88
N ALA A 100 -16.37 -13.24 -5.84
CA ALA A 100 -17.58 -13.67 -6.53
C ALA A 100 -17.34 -14.92 -7.38
N GLU A 101 -16.21 -14.97 -8.10
CA GLU A 101 -15.79 -16.15 -8.89
C GLU A 101 -15.54 -17.38 -8.01
N ALA A 102 -15.04 -17.18 -6.79
CA ALA A 102 -14.87 -18.23 -5.79
C ALA A 102 -16.21 -18.72 -5.16
N GLY A 103 -17.35 -18.21 -5.61
CA GLY A 103 -18.68 -18.67 -5.17
C GLY A 103 -19.19 -17.97 -3.91
N MET A 104 -18.66 -16.80 -3.55
CA MET A 104 -19.08 -16.02 -2.37
C MET A 104 -19.68 -14.65 -2.78
N PRO A 105 -20.79 -14.61 -3.54
CA PRO A 105 -21.32 -13.37 -4.11
C PRO A 105 -21.78 -12.36 -3.06
N GLU A 106 -22.28 -12.81 -1.90
CA GLU A 106 -22.72 -11.91 -0.82
C GLU A 106 -21.53 -11.18 -0.18
N ALA A 107 -20.39 -11.86 -0.03
CA ALA A 107 -19.16 -11.23 0.46
C ALA A 107 -18.62 -10.21 -0.54
N ALA A 108 -18.62 -10.55 -1.84
CA ALA A 108 -18.26 -9.62 -2.90
C ALA A 108 -19.17 -8.37 -2.90
N GLU A 109 -20.47 -8.54 -2.68
CA GLU A 109 -21.42 -7.42 -2.59
C GLU A 109 -21.08 -6.48 -1.43
N GLN A 110 -20.72 -7.01 -0.26
CA GLN A 110 -20.31 -6.17 0.88
C GLN A 110 -19.03 -5.40 0.60
N ILE A 111 -18.05 -6.00 -0.09
CA ILE A 111 -16.83 -5.30 -0.48
C ILE A 111 -17.17 -4.17 -1.46
N ARG A 112 -18.02 -4.41 -2.46
CA ARG A 112 -18.44 -3.36 -3.41
C ARG A 112 -19.19 -2.21 -2.73
N LYS A 113 -19.97 -2.48 -1.67
CA LYS A 113 -20.56 -1.42 -0.83
C LYS A 113 -19.48 -0.59 -0.13
N GLY A 114 -18.45 -1.25 0.41
CA GLY A 114 -17.27 -0.57 0.97
C GLY A 114 -16.56 0.31 -0.06
N VAL A 115 -16.32 -0.21 -1.26
CA VAL A 115 -15.73 0.53 -2.39
C VAL A 115 -16.56 1.78 -2.73
N ALA A 116 -17.88 1.66 -2.76
CA ALA A 116 -18.75 2.80 -3.04
C ALA A 116 -18.63 3.90 -1.97
N GLU A 117 -18.52 3.53 -0.68
CA GLU A 117 -18.30 4.51 0.38
C GLU A 117 -16.88 5.12 0.32
N PHE A 118 -15.85 4.37 -0.09
CA PHE A 118 -14.52 4.93 -0.37
C PHE A 118 -14.57 5.97 -1.48
N GLN A 119 -15.20 5.64 -2.61
CA GLN A 119 -15.35 6.57 -3.73
C GLN A 119 -16.11 7.84 -3.33
N LYS A 120 -17.17 7.69 -2.52
CA LYS A 120 -17.90 8.83 -1.94
C LYS A 120 -17.01 9.66 -1.01
N GLY A 121 -16.21 9.03 -0.15
CA GLY A 121 -15.20 9.69 0.66
C GLY A 121 -14.21 10.50 -0.19
N ASN A 122 -13.75 9.91 -1.30
CA ASN A 122 -12.82 10.55 -2.22
C ASN A 122 -13.38 11.80 -2.89
N LEU A 123 -14.70 11.88 -3.13
CA LEU A 123 -15.35 13.12 -3.59
C LEU A 123 -15.20 14.25 -2.57
N TYR A 124 -15.42 13.95 -1.28
CA TYR A 124 -15.24 14.94 -0.21
C TYR A 124 -13.77 15.35 -0.05
N LEU A 125 -12.84 14.40 -0.15
CA LEU A 125 -11.40 14.69 -0.10
C LEU A 125 -10.95 15.55 -1.29
N SER A 126 -11.47 15.28 -2.49
CA SER A 126 -11.22 16.09 -3.69
C SER A 126 -11.72 17.53 -3.54
N LEU A 127 -12.91 17.69 -2.95
CA LEU A 127 -13.47 19.01 -2.65
C LEU A 127 -12.60 19.74 -1.62
N ALA A 128 -12.23 19.07 -0.53
CA ALA A 128 -11.34 19.64 0.49
C ALA A 128 -9.99 20.03 -0.10
N LEU A 129 -9.41 19.20 -0.96
CA LEU A 129 -8.15 19.50 -1.66
C LEU A 129 -8.26 20.74 -2.54
N SER A 130 -9.40 20.92 -3.21
CA SER A 130 -9.67 22.12 -4.02
C SER A 130 -9.78 23.37 -3.14
N MET A 131 -10.52 23.30 -2.03
CA MET A 131 -10.63 24.41 -1.06
C MET A 131 -9.27 24.82 -0.48
N VAL A 132 -8.44 23.84 -0.11
CA VAL A 132 -7.09 24.13 0.41
C VAL A 132 -6.21 24.78 -0.67
N LYS A 133 -6.33 24.38 -1.94
CA LYS A 133 -5.58 25.01 -3.04
C LYS A 133 -6.07 26.41 -3.39
N GLU A 134 -7.36 26.69 -3.22
CA GLU A 134 -8.00 27.96 -3.61
C GLU A 134 -7.95 29.05 -2.55
N ASP A 135 -7.88 28.71 -1.25
CA ASP A 135 -7.56 29.71 -0.22
C ASP A 135 -6.19 30.32 -0.58
N LYS A 136 -6.12 31.63 -0.81
CA LYS A 136 -4.86 32.37 -1.00
C LYS A 136 -4.76 33.48 0.02
#